data_AF-A0A2E1XB81-F1
#
_entry.id   AF-A0A2E1XB81-F1
#
_cell.length_a   1.000
_cell.length_b   1.000
_cell.length_c   1.000
_cell.angle_alpha   90.00
_cell.angle_beta   90.00
_cell.angle_gamma   90.00
#
_symmetry.space_group_name_H-M   'P 1'
#
loop_
_entity.id
_entity.type
_entity.pdbx_description
1 polymer ?
#
loop_
_entity_poly.entity_id
_entity_poly.type
_entity_poly.pdbx_seq_one_letter_code
_entity_poly.pdbx_strand_id
1 'polypeptide(L)'
;MMRANLLMILAAAALSGGCQTVSPKTPAVLTHDDAQTLDQVKSVLAAALGRASIDLGPGDLTESSVISVLPPPLASREDRSLARPVIFDMMMSGEACYAVRRDTGDAYELGVPCKATR
;
A
#
# COMPACT_ATOMS: atom_id res chain seq x y z
N MET A 1 -14.81 -56.78 -40.69
CA MET A 1 -15.72 -55.76 -41.26
C MET A 1 -16.09 -54.78 -40.16
N MET A 2 -16.02 -53.47 -40.44
CA MET A 2 -16.56 -52.33 -39.65
C MET A 2 -15.90 -52.10 -38.27
N ARG A 3 -15.35 -50.93 -37.87
CA ARG A 3 -15.43 -49.52 -38.28
C ARG A 3 -14.12 -48.86 -37.80
N ALA A 4 -13.26 -48.28 -38.65
CA ALA A 4 -13.34 -46.94 -39.22
C ALA A 4 -13.76 -45.85 -38.20
N ASN A 5 -12.85 -44.89 -37.98
CA ASN A 5 -13.05 -43.58 -37.34
C ASN A 5 -13.19 -43.52 -35.82
N LEU A 6 -12.06 -43.57 -35.12
CA LEU A 6 -11.92 -42.93 -33.80
C LEU A 6 -10.57 -42.18 -33.71
N LEU A 7 -10.26 -41.44 -34.76
CA LEU A 7 -8.99 -40.72 -34.95
C LEU A 7 -9.30 -39.23 -35.18
N MET A 8 -9.99 -38.58 -34.24
CA MET A 8 -10.16 -37.12 -34.25
C MET A 8 -10.82 -36.67 -32.94
N ILE A 9 -10.37 -35.54 -32.38
CA ILE A 9 -10.94 -34.82 -31.23
C ILE A 9 -10.50 -35.31 -29.84
N LEU A 10 -9.20 -35.36 -29.53
CA LEU A 10 -8.78 -35.42 -28.10
C LEU A 10 -7.34 -34.92 -27.84
N ALA A 11 -6.92 -33.87 -28.55
CA ALA A 11 -5.58 -33.30 -28.38
C ALA A 11 -5.57 -31.76 -28.57
N ALA A 12 -6.13 -30.99 -27.64
CA ALA A 12 -5.95 -29.52 -27.64
C ALA A 12 -6.32 -28.80 -26.33
N ALA A 13 -6.22 -29.43 -25.16
CA ALA A 13 -6.55 -28.77 -23.88
C ALA A 13 -5.44 -28.93 -22.84
N ALA A 14 -4.18 -28.79 -23.26
CA ALA A 14 -3.06 -28.74 -22.34
C ALA A 14 -2.79 -27.28 -21.94
N LEU A 15 -3.46 -26.86 -20.86
CA LEU A 15 -2.91 -26.03 -19.79
C LEU A 15 -2.06 -24.82 -20.22
N SER A 16 -2.73 -23.75 -20.65
CA SER A 16 -2.20 -22.38 -20.54
C SER A 16 -2.24 -21.93 -19.07
N GLY A 17 -1.35 -22.49 -18.24
CA GLY A 17 -1.03 -21.97 -16.91
C GLY A 17 -0.25 -20.67 -17.06
N GLY A 18 -0.95 -19.55 -17.26
CA GLY A 18 -0.33 -18.23 -17.24
C GLY A 18 0.26 -17.97 -15.85
N CYS A 19 1.58 -17.76 -15.78
CA CYS A 19 2.20 -17.12 -14.63
C CYS A 19 1.52 -15.76 -14.43
N GLN A 20 0.66 -15.66 -13.43
CA GLN A 20 0.16 -14.39 -12.93
C GLN A 20 1.36 -13.69 -12.30
N THR A 21 2.04 -12.81 -13.05
CA THR A 21 3.17 -12.02 -12.53
C THR A 21 2.61 -11.01 -11.54
N VAL A 22 2.50 -11.41 -10.28
CA VAL A 22 2.20 -10.49 -9.18
C VAL A 22 3.43 -9.61 -8.98
N SER A 23 3.28 -8.31 -9.21
CA SER A 23 4.37 -7.36 -8.98
C SER A 23 4.79 -7.39 -7.52
N PRO A 24 6.07 -7.67 -7.20
CA PRO A 24 6.53 -7.71 -5.82
C PRO A 24 6.34 -6.34 -5.17
N LYS A 25 5.94 -6.33 -3.89
CA LYS A 25 5.91 -5.10 -3.09
C LYS A 25 7.33 -4.79 -2.60
N THR A 26 7.85 -3.62 -2.93
CA THR A 26 9.18 -3.16 -2.48
C THR A 26 9.05 -1.87 -1.69
N PRO A 27 9.93 -1.60 -0.70
CA PRO A 27 9.96 -0.31 -0.01
C PRO A 27 10.06 0.86 -0.99
N ALA A 28 9.34 1.94 -0.70
CA ALA A 28 9.29 3.11 -1.55
C ALA A 28 9.33 4.42 -0.76
N VAL A 29 9.72 5.49 -1.45
CA VAL A 29 9.76 6.87 -0.95
C VAL A 29 9.04 7.78 -1.94
N LEU A 30 8.49 8.89 -1.47
CA LEU A 30 7.87 9.89 -2.34
C LEU A 30 8.88 10.43 -3.35
N THR A 31 8.37 10.78 -4.53
CA THR A 31 9.18 11.48 -5.53
C THR A 31 9.40 12.95 -5.14
N HIS A 32 8.43 13.56 -4.46
CA HIS A 32 8.42 14.95 -3.99
C HIS A 32 7.51 15.10 -2.76
N ASP A 33 7.77 16.10 -1.93
CA ASP A 33 7.09 16.40 -0.66
C ASP A 33 6.32 17.72 -0.68
N ASP A 34 5.86 18.16 -1.85
CA ASP A 34 5.03 19.34 -1.97
C ASP A 34 3.71 19.18 -1.19
N ALA A 35 3.10 20.32 -0.84
CA ALA A 35 1.91 20.36 0.01
C ALA A 35 0.75 19.50 -0.53
N GLN A 36 0.53 19.47 -1.85
CA GLN A 36 -0.55 18.70 -2.45
C GLN A 36 -0.35 17.19 -2.24
N THR A 37 0.88 16.72 -2.42
CA THR A 37 1.25 15.32 -2.21
C THR A 37 1.10 14.91 -0.75
N LEU A 38 1.59 15.73 0.18
CA LEU A 38 1.47 15.47 1.61
C LEU A 38 0.02 15.51 2.09
N ASP A 39 -0.80 16.41 1.56
CA ASP A 39 -2.22 16.50 1.90
C ASP A 39 -3.00 15.28 1.37
N GLN A 40 -2.66 14.77 0.19
CA GLN A 40 -3.22 13.53 -0.33
C GLN A 40 -2.86 12.33 0.54
N VAL A 41 -1.59 12.20 0.96
CA VAL A 41 -1.16 11.15 1.91
C VAL A 41 -1.94 11.25 3.22
N LYS A 42 -2.03 12.46 3.80
CA LYS A 42 -2.79 12.68 5.05
C LYS A 42 -4.25 12.32 4.90
N SER A 43 -4.89 12.71 3.79
CA SER A 43 -6.29 12.44 3.51
C SER A 43 -6.58 10.93 3.49
N VAL A 44 -5.78 10.16 2.74
CA VAL A 44 -5.92 8.70 2.65
C VAL A 44 -5.74 8.05 4.03
N LEU A 45 -4.71 8.45 4.77
CA LEU A 45 -4.42 7.86 6.08
C LEU A 45 -5.42 8.28 7.15
N ALA A 46 -5.96 9.50 7.09
CA ALA A 46 -7.04 9.95 7.96
C ALA A 46 -8.30 9.10 7.75
N ALA A 47 -8.68 8.86 6.49
CA ALA A 47 -9.79 7.99 6.15
C ALA A 47 -9.55 6.54 6.63
N ALA A 48 -8.35 5.99 6.40
CA ALA A 48 -7.96 4.66 6.86
C ALA A 48 -8.06 4.50 8.38
N LEU A 49 -7.75 5.55 9.14
CA LEU A 49 -7.80 5.55 10.60
C LEU A 49 -9.17 6.00 11.16
N GLY A 50 -10.14 6.34 10.30
CA GLY A 50 -11.43 6.86 10.73
C GLY A 50 -11.35 8.21 11.46
N ARG A 51 -10.36 9.05 11.10
CA ARG A 51 -10.10 10.36 11.70
C ARG A 51 -10.45 11.47 10.71
N ALA A 52 -10.91 12.62 11.22
CA ALA A 52 -11.18 13.79 10.39
C ALA A 52 -9.89 14.41 9.83
N SER A 53 -8.81 14.38 10.61
CA SER A 53 -7.48 14.82 10.21
C SER A 53 -6.41 14.07 11.02
N ILE A 54 -5.19 14.12 10.49
CA ILE A 54 -4.00 13.54 11.12
C ILE A 54 -2.81 14.48 10.99
N ASP A 55 -1.86 14.31 11.89
CA ASP A 55 -0.53 14.89 11.78
C ASP A 55 0.48 13.77 11.53
N LEU A 56 1.42 14.02 10.62
CA LEU A 56 2.55 13.13 10.40
C LEU A 56 3.61 13.37 11.47
N GLY A 57 4.26 12.30 11.90
CA GLY A 57 5.45 12.37 12.75
C GLY A 57 6.65 12.92 11.97
N PRO A 58 7.76 13.17 12.68
CA PRO A 58 8.99 13.66 12.04
C PRO A 58 9.52 12.61 11.05
N GLY A 59 9.97 13.10 9.89
CA GLY A 59 10.58 12.27 8.85
C GLY A 59 10.42 12.92 7.47
N ASP A 60 11.43 12.74 6.63
CA ASP A 60 11.36 13.10 5.22
C ASP A 60 10.89 11.89 4.42
N LEU A 61 9.69 11.97 3.85
CA LEU A 61 9.09 10.88 3.08
C LEU A 61 9.71 10.69 1.69
N THR A 62 10.60 11.60 1.24
CA THR A 62 11.41 11.43 0.03
C THR A 62 12.67 10.60 0.28
N GLU A 63 13.03 10.39 1.55
CA GLU A 63 14.20 9.61 2.00
C GLU A 63 13.81 8.37 2.82
N SER A 64 12.70 8.41 3.55
CA SER A 64 12.21 7.35 4.44
C SER A 64 10.97 6.67 3.87
N SER A 65 11.00 5.33 3.83
CA SER A 65 9.82 4.52 3.51
C SER A 65 8.89 4.32 4.72
N VAL A 66 9.16 4.95 5.86
CA VAL A 66 8.33 4.82 7.06
C VAL A 66 7.51 6.09 7.26
N ILE A 67 6.19 5.94 7.32
CA ILE A 67 5.24 7.00 7.67
C ILE A 67 4.79 6.78 9.10
N SER A 68 5.00 7.78 9.95
CA SER A 68 4.49 7.81 11.32
C SER A 68 3.29 8.73 11.37
N VAL A 69 2.15 8.27 11.90
CA VAL A 69 0.96 9.10 12.13
C VAL A 69 0.84 9.36 13.62
N LEU A 70 0.88 10.62 14.04
CA LEU A 70 0.82 11.00 15.44
C LEU A 70 -0.55 10.65 16.06
N PRO A 71 -0.57 10.35 17.37
CA PRO A 71 -1.80 10.26 18.13
C PRO A 71 -2.67 11.52 17.98
N PRO A 72 -3.99 11.41 18.20
CA PRO A 72 -4.83 12.58 18.37
C PRO A 72 -4.33 13.47 19.53
N PRO A 73 -4.59 14.79 19.48
CA PRO A 73 -4.34 15.67 20.61
C PRO A 73 -5.08 15.21 21.87
N LEU A 74 -4.52 15.55 23.03
CA LEU A 74 -5.18 15.32 24.33
C LEU A 74 -6.51 16.06 24.39
N ALA A 75 -7.54 15.41 24.95
CA ALA A 75 -8.78 16.09 25.26
C ALA A 75 -8.59 17.11 26.39
N SER A 76 -9.50 18.09 26.49
CA SER A 76 -9.46 19.22 27.45
C SER A 76 -9.37 18.84 28.95
N ARG A 77 -9.38 17.55 29.31
CA ARG A 77 -9.27 17.03 30.68
C ARG A 77 -8.38 15.79 30.78
N GLU A 78 -7.59 15.52 29.75
CA GLU A 78 -6.65 14.41 29.72
C GLU A 78 -5.24 14.94 29.98
N ASP A 79 -4.67 14.61 31.14
CA ASP A 79 -3.33 15.08 31.54
C ASP A 79 -2.21 14.12 31.08
N ARG A 80 -2.55 12.87 30.73
CA ARG A 80 -1.62 11.82 30.32
C ARG A 80 -2.28 10.91 29.30
N SER A 81 -1.60 10.65 28.19
CA SER A 81 -2.01 9.65 27.20
C SER A 81 -0.93 8.60 26.98
N LEU A 82 -1.37 7.36 26.81
CA LEU A 82 -0.52 6.24 26.40
C LEU A 82 -0.60 5.99 24.89
N ALA A 83 -1.30 6.85 24.15
CA ALA A 83 -1.46 6.70 22.71
C ALA A 83 -0.09 6.73 22.02
N ARG A 84 0.13 5.76 21.13
CA ARG A 84 1.36 5.58 20.36
C ARG A 84 1.09 5.97 18.90
N PRO A 85 2.12 6.45 18.17
CA PRO A 85 1.97 6.66 16.74
C PRO A 85 1.59 5.37 16.01
N VAL A 86 0.75 5.50 14.98
CA VAL A 86 0.47 4.40 14.05
C VAL A 86 1.52 4.44 12.95
N ILE A 87 2.15 3.30 12.68
CA ILE A 87 3.24 3.22 11.71
C ILE A 87 2.77 2.52 10.44
N PHE A 88 3.11 3.12 9.30
CA PHE A 88 2.92 2.54 7.98
C PHE A 88 4.26 2.42 7.25
N ASP A 89 4.42 1.34 6.52
CA ASP A 89 5.52 1.14 5.57
C ASP A 89 5.02 1.53 4.17
N MET A 90 5.68 2.50 3.55
CA MET A 90 5.43 2.92 2.18
C MET A 90 6.05 1.90 1.23
N MET A 91 5.21 1.31 0.39
CA MET A 91 5.54 0.22 -0.50
C MET A 91 5.06 0.55 -1.91
N MET A 92 5.85 0.20 -2.91
CA MET A 92 5.46 0.28 -4.32
C MET A 92 5.13 -1.11 -4.84
N SER A 93 4.06 -1.24 -5.63
CA SER A 93 3.71 -2.45 -6.38
C SER A 93 3.37 -2.04 -7.81
N GLY A 94 4.25 -2.38 -8.75
CA GLY A 94 4.18 -1.80 -10.09
C GLY A 94 4.41 -0.29 -10.03
N GLU A 95 3.44 0.50 -10.52
CA GLU A 95 3.48 1.97 -10.50
C GLU A 95 2.69 2.57 -9.32
N ALA A 96 1.95 1.74 -8.58
CA ALA A 96 1.09 2.20 -7.50
C ALA A 96 1.85 2.28 -6.18
N CYS A 97 1.58 3.35 -5.43
CA CYS A 97 2.12 3.56 -4.09
C CYS A 97 1.11 3.19 -3.01
N TYR A 98 1.56 2.47 -2.00
CA TYR A 98 0.75 1.99 -0.89
C TYR A 98 1.37 2.39 0.45
N ALA A 99 0.53 2.73 1.41
CA ALA A 99 0.88 2.69 2.82
C ALA A 99 0.37 1.38 3.42
N VAL A 100 1.28 0.56 3.91
CA VAL A 100 0.97 -0.73 4.55
C VAL A 100 1.08 -0.55 6.06
N ARG A 101 -0.04 -0.71 6.78
CA ARG A 101 -0.07 -0.53 8.22
C ARG A 101 0.68 -1.66 8.90
N ARG A 102 1.67 -1.34 9.75
CA ARG A 102 2.64 -2.34 10.25
C ARG A 102 2.05 -3.36 11.23
N ASP A 103 1.05 -2.96 12.01
CA ASP A 103 0.44 -3.81 13.05
C ASP A 103 -0.62 -4.78 12.50
N THR A 104 -1.22 -4.46 11.36
CA THR A 104 -2.39 -5.16 10.79
C THR A 104 -2.11 -5.73 9.41
N GLY A 105 -1.18 -5.15 8.66
CA GLY A 105 -0.87 -5.53 7.27
C GLY A 105 -1.80 -4.90 6.24
N ASP A 106 -2.78 -4.10 6.66
CA ASP A 106 -3.73 -3.43 5.77
C ASP A 106 -3.00 -2.48 4.81
N ALA A 107 -3.31 -2.54 3.52
CA ALA A 107 -2.68 -1.73 2.49
C ALA A 107 -3.66 -0.69 1.92
N TYR A 108 -3.21 0.56 1.89
CA TYR A 108 -4.00 1.69 1.41
C TYR A 108 -3.27 2.36 0.25
N GLU A 109 -3.91 2.43 -0.91
CA GLU A 109 -3.32 3.12 -2.07
C GLU A 109 -3.30 4.63 -1.82
N LEU A 110 -2.12 5.24 -1.99
CA LEU A 110 -1.91 6.65 -1.67
C LEU A 110 -2.32 7.58 -2.82
N GLY A 111 -2.33 7.09 -4.06
CA GLY A 111 -2.62 7.92 -5.24
C GLY A 111 -1.56 9.01 -5.49
N VAL A 112 -0.34 8.82 -4.99
CA VAL A 112 0.79 9.74 -5.16
C VAL A 112 1.98 9.03 -5.80
N PRO A 113 2.81 9.75 -6.57
CA PRO A 113 3.99 9.16 -7.19
C PRO A 113 5.04 8.82 -6.13
N CYS A 114 5.56 7.60 -6.20
CA CYS A 114 6.69 7.17 -5.40
C CYS A 114 7.68 6.35 -6.22
N LYS A 115 8.87 6.16 -5.67
CA LYS A 115 9.97 5.41 -6.27
C LYS A 115 10.51 4.40 -5.27
N ALA A 116 11.06 3.30 -5.77
CA ALA A 116 11.71 2.32 -4.91
C ALA A 116 12.84 2.97 -4.08
N THR A 117 12.90 2.63 -2.80
CA THR A 117 14.03 3.00 -1.93
C THR A 117 15.25 2.24 -2.43
N ARG A 118 16.29 2.97 -2.84
CA ARG A 118 17.46 2.42 -3.53
C ARG A 118 18.33 1.55 -2.63
#